data_AF-A0A7Y3MFR1-F1
#
_entry.id   AF-A0A7Y3MFR1-F1
#
_cell.length_a   1.000
_cell.length_b   1.000
_cell.length_c   1.000
_cell.angle_alpha   90.00
_cell.angle_beta   90.00
_cell.angle_gamma   90.00
#
_symmetry.space_group_name_H-M   'P 1'
#
loop_
_entity.id
_entity.type
_entity.pdbx_description
1 polymer ?
#
loop_
_entity_poly.entity_id
_entity_poly.type
_entity_poly.pdbx_seq_one_letter_code
_entity_poly.pdbx_strand_id
1 'polypeptide(L)' 'YLQRIAVDPSFHRRGVARALTRAAHTWCLRRGARSVILNTKPDNEAALALYRSEGYTILPERLELLQYSGGRPE' A
#
# COMPACT_ATOMS: atom_id res chain seq x y z
N TYR A 1 0.38 9.63 -3.46
CA TYR A 1 0.13 8.72 -2.33
C TYR A 1 -0.79 7.61 -2.83
N LEU A 2 -0.38 6.35 -2.72
CA LEU A 2 -1.14 5.18 -3.15
C LEU A 2 -2.01 4.69 -1.98
N GLN A 3 -3.33 4.74 -2.16
CA GLN A 3 -4.28 4.30 -1.15
C GLN A 3 -4.90 2.97 -1.53
N ARG A 4 -5.05 2.09 -0.53
CA ARG A 4 -5.89 0.88 -0.55
C ARG A 4 -5.68 -0.01 -1.78
N ILE A 5 -4.70 -0.89 -1.72
CA ILE A 5 -4.66 -2.08 -2.58
C ILE A 5 -5.26 -3.24 -1.81
N ALA A 6 -6.31 -3.82 -2.36
CA ALA A 6 -6.93 -5.05 -1.86
C ALA A 6 -7.12 -6.00 -3.03
N VAL A 7 -6.93 -7.28 -2.76
CA VAL A 7 -7.22 -8.37 -3.69
C VAL A 7 -8.05 -9.37 -2.91
N ASP A 8 -9.09 -9.90 -3.54
CA ASP A 8 -9.87 -10.98 -2.98
C ASP A 8 -8.97 -12.19 -2.63
N PRO A 9 -9.11 -12.81 -1.45
CA PRO A 9 -8.26 -13.93 -1.03
C PRO A 9 -8.16 -15.09 -2.04
N SER A 10 -9.24 -15.39 -2.78
CA SER A 10 -9.24 -16.45 -3.80
C SER A 10 -8.30 -16.16 -4.98
N PHE A 11 -7.89 -14.90 -5.15
CA PHE A 11 -6.99 -14.43 -6.21
C PHE A 11 -5.60 -14.06 -5.70
N HIS A 12 -5.30 -14.32 -4.42
CA HIS A 12 -3.97 -14.10 -3.86
C HIS A 12 -2.93 -14.99 -4.55
N ARG A 13 -1.67 -14.56 -4.47
CA ARG A 13 -0.50 -15.25 -5.05
C ARG A 13 -0.50 -15.42 -6.57
N ARG A 14 -1.44 -14.81 -7.29
CA ARG A 14 -1.51 -14.79 -8.77
C ARG A 14 -0.90 -13.53 -9.41
N GLY A 15 -0.25 -12.68 -8.62
CA GLY A 15 0.38 -11.45 -9.12
C GLY A 15 -0.56 -10.24 -9.28
N VAL A 16 -1.85 -10.36 -8.94
CA VAL A 16 -2.84 -9.27 -9.09
C VAL A 16 -2.41 -7.99 -8.37
N ALA A 17 -2.01 -8.08 -7.09
CA ALA A 17 -1.57 -6.91 -6.33
C ALA A 17 -0.35 -6.23 -6.95
N ARG A 18 0.55 -7.00 -7.57
CA ARG A 18 1.72 -6.49 -8.29
C ARG A 18 1.30 -5.74 -9.55
N ALA A 19 0.39 -6.31 -10.32
CA ALA A 19 -0.16 -5.66 -11.51
C ALA A 19 -0.84 -4.33 -11.16
N LEU A 20 -1.64 -4.30 -10.10
CA LEU A 20 -2.28 -3.08 -9.59
C LEU A 20 -1.25 -2.02 -9.17
N THR A 21 -0.24 -2.40 -8.39
CA THR A 21 0.84 -1.48 -7.95
C THR A 21 1.57 -0.86 -9.15
N ARG A 22 1.94 -1.68 -10.14
CA ARG A 22 2.64 -1.20 -11.35
C ARG A 22 1.76 -0.30 -12.22
N ALA A 23 0.49 -0.63 -12.38
CA ALA A 23 -0.45 0.22 -13.09
C ALA A 23 -0.57 1.60 -12.42
N ALA A 24 -0.62 1.64 -11.08
CA ALA A 24 -0.61 2.88 -10.32
C ALA A 24 0.70 3.66 -10.51
N HIS A 25 1.86 2.99 -10.49
CA HIS A 25 3.15 3.62 -10.80
C HIS A 25 3.16 4.28 -12.17
N THR A 26 2.77 3.53 -13.22
CA THR A 26 2.70 4.06 -14.58
C THR A 26 1.76 5.26 -14.68
N TRP A 27 0.63 5.24 -13.98
CA TRP A 27 -0.27 6.38 -13.91
C TRP A 27 0.37 7.60 -13.23
N CYS A 28 1.05 7.40 -12.09
CA CYS A 28 1.77 8.46 -11.38
C CYS A 28 2.89 9.07 -12.22
N LEU A 29 3.74 8.25 -12.84
CA LEU A 29 4.85 8.69 -13.67
C LEU A 29 4.39 9.55 -14.85
N ARG A 30 3.32 9.14 -15.54
CA ARG A 30 2.73 9.92 -16.65
C ARG A 30 2.21 11.29 -16.23
N ARG A 31 2.04 11.54 -14.94
CA ARG A 31 1.56 12.80 -14.36
C ARG A 31 2.67 13.60 -13.70
N GLY A 32 3.93 13.23 -13.92
CA GLY A 32 5.09 13.92 -13.38
C GLY A 32 5.37 13.65 -11.90
N ALA A 33 4.78 12.61 -11.31
CA ALA A 33 5.10 12.22 -9.94
C ALA A 33 6.55 11.71 -9.88
N ARG A 34 7.30 12.17 -8.88
CA ARG A 34 8.69 11.75 -8.64
C ARG A 34 8.81 10.60 -7.63
N SER A 35 7.76 10.38 -6.84
CA SER A 35 7.72 9.35 -5.82
C SER A 35 6.29 8.85 -5.62
N VAL A 36 6.18 7.59 -5.16
CA VAL A 36 4.92 6.99 -4.71
C VAL A 36 5.13 6.52 -3.28
N ILE A 37 4.37 7.11 -2.38
CA ILE A 37 4.35 6.78 -0.95
C ILE A 37 3.03 6.09 -0.59
N LEU A 38 3.07 5.17 0.36
CA LEU A 38 1.91 4.44 0.89
C LEU A 38 2.15 4.08 2.34
N ASN A 39 1.08 3.72 3.05
CA ASN A 39 1.16 3.12 4.37
C ASN A 39 0.61 1.70 4.33
N THR A 40 1.25 0.82 5.10
CA THR A 40 0.71 -0.49 5.45
C THR A 40 0.97 -0.75 6.92
N LYS A 41 0.16 -1.61 7.55
CA LYS A 41 0.44 -2.03 8.93
C LYS A 41 1.75 -2.83 8.98
N PRO A 42 2.55 -2.71 10.06
CA PRO A 42 3.80 -3.48 10.21
C PRO A 42 3.61 -4.99 10.22
N ASP A 43 2.43 -5.48 10.61
CA ASP A 43 2.06 -6.90 10.65
C ASP A 43 1.54 -7.42 9.30
N ASN A 44 1.39 -6.57 8.28
CA ASN A 44 0.95 -6.98 6.96
C ASN A 44 2.14 -7.48 6.13
N GLU A 45 2.66 -8.65 6.50
CA GLU A 45 3.85 -9.27 5.90
C GLU A 45 3.72 -9.44 4.37
N ALA A 46 2.53 -9.84 3.90
CA ALA A 46 2.27 -10.01 2.48
C ALA A 46 2.42 -8.70 1.69
N ALA A 47 1.88 -7.59 2.22
CA ALA A 47 2.04 -6.28 1.60
C ALA A 47 3.49 -5.78 1.70
N LEU A 48 4.15 -5.96 2.84
CA LEU A 48 5.57 -5.59 3.01
C LEU A 48 6.47 -6.32 2.01
N ALA A 49 6.28 -7.63 1.85
CA ALA A 49 7.03 -8.43 0.88
C ALA A 49 6.76 -7.97 -0.57
N LEU A 50 5.49 -7.69 -0.91
CA LEU A 50 5.13 -7.13 -2.21
C LEU A 50 5.85 -5.79 -2.46
N TYR A 51 5.70 -4.82 -1.57
CA TYR A 51 6.25 -3.48 -1.77
C TYR A 51 7.77 -3.48 -1.81
N ARG A 52 8.44 -4.23 -0.94
CA ARG A 52 9.91 -4.41 -1.00
C ARG A 52 10.34 -4.99 -2.34
N SER A 53 9.62 -6.01 -2.85
CA SER A 53 9.93 -6.60 -4.16
C SER A 53 9.66 -5.67 -5.35
N GLU A 54 8.90 -4.60 -5.15
CA GLU A 54 8.63 -3.55 -6.14
C GLU A 54 9.49 -2.29 -5.92
N GLY A 55 10.54 -2.40 -5.09
CA GLY A 55 11.53 -1.33 -4.89
C GLY A 55 11.16 -0.27 -3.85
N TYR A 56 10.10 -0.48 -3.07
CA TYR A 56 9.76 0.41 -1.97
C TYR A 56 10.72 0.21 -0.79
N THR A 57 11.09 1.31 -0.16
CA THR A 57 11.86 1.36 1.09
C THR A 57 10.99 1.90 2.23
N ILE A 58 11.38 1.59 3.46
CA ILE A 58 10.74 2.17 4.65
C ILE A 58 11.24 3.60 4.81
N LEU A 59 10.32 4.55 4.93
CA LEU A 59 10.65 5.92 5.31
C LEU A 59 10.74 6.02 6.84
N PRO A 60 11.67 6.84 7.39
CA PRO A 60 11.79 7.06 8.82
C PRO A 60 10.57 7.79 9.40
N GLU A 61 9.91 8.59 8.56
CA GLU A 61 8.70 9.32 8.90
C GLU A 61 7.50 8.38 8.96
N ARG A 62 6.88 8.28 10.13
CA ARG A 62 5.62 7.57 10.30
C ARG A 62 4.49 8.56 10.11
N LEU A 63 3.60 8.28 9.16
CA LEU A 63 2.32 8.98 9.14
C LEU A 63 1.54 8.56 10.38
N GLU A 64 1.26 9.53 11.26
CA GLU A 64 0.41 9.29 12.42
C GLU A 64 -0.99 8.90 11.94
N LEU A 65 -1.37 7.66 12.21
CA LEU A 65 -2.72 7.18 11.94
C LEU A 65 -3.56 7.52 13.17
N LEU A 66 -4.65 8.26 12.97
CA LEU A 66 -5.67 8.40 14.00
C LEU A 66 -6.18 7.01 14.38
N GLN A 67 -5.81 6.55 15.57
CA GLN A 67 -6.39 5.35 16.16
C GLN A 67 -7.65 5.78 16.92
N TYR A 68 -8.80 5.53 16.32
CA TYR A 68 -10.06 5.68 17.02
C TYR A 68 -10.39 4.37 17.75
N SER A 69 -10.29 4.40 19.07
CA SER A 69 -10.68 3.29 19.97
C SER A 69 -12.18 3.27 20.26
N GLY A 70 -13.00 3.73 19.33
CA GLY A 70 -14.43 4.01 19.50
C GLY A 70 -15.19 2.98 20.32
N GLY A 71 -15.63 3.40 21.52
CA GLY A 71 -16.87 2.90 22.09
C GLY A 71 -18.01 3.24 21.14
N ARG A 72 -18.99 2.33 21.00
CA ARG A 72 -20.18 2.57 20.20
C ARG A 72 -20.84 3.90 20.62
N PRO A 73 -21.19 4.80 19.70
CA PRO A 73 -22.18 5.81 20.02
C PRO A 73 -23.50 5.08 20.27
N GLU A 74 -24.17 5.45 21.38
CA GLU A 74 -25.50 4.97 21.75
C GLU A 74 -26.55 5.24 20.66
#